data_AF-A0A2L0RIT6-F1
#
_entry.id   AF-A0A2L0RIT6-F1
#
_cell.length_a   1.000
_cell.length_b   1.000
_cell.length_c   1.000
_cell.angle_alpha   90.00
_cell.angle_beta   90.00
_cell.angle_gamma   90.00
#
_symmetry.space_group_name_H-M   'P 1'
#
loop_
_entity.id
_entity.type
_entity.pdbx_description
1 polymer ?
#
loop_
_entity_poly.entity_id
_entity_poly.type
_entity_poly.pdbx_seq_one_letter_code
_entity_poly.pdbx_strand_id
1 'polypeptide(L)'
;MSNFTAAAEGGGTVAARSSLWESIRGCGILGMGIDEEELRRKILIPAYIRTAMSSAIRNRDAGASAEAAVRAGEEAYEVPEAPIVVFVDSRSGGRHGPQLTARLQQLISVEQVAGGDGTVDWILGSLGELFVQKREPVPPTGIIPLGTGNDLSRSFGWGGSFPFAWKSAVKRSLLKAVSNPVQRLDSWHVTIIMQETERLELPFSLKHMEEYDLTQDVDIQRELPENISCSEGVFYNYFSIGMDAQVAYGFHHLRNKKPYLAQGPMSNKLIYAGLGCTQGWFLTPCVKSPELRALKNILALYIRKDNSKQWEKIQIPSSVRSIVILNLDCYGGGRHPWGHPMPEYLEKKSFFEAQVDDGLLEIFGLKHGWHASFVMVELISAKHIAQAAAIKLELRGGDWNKAYMQMDGEPWKQPLKRDYSTFMKIERVPFQSRMISGK
;
A
#
# COMPACT_ATOMS: atom_id res chain seq x y z
N MET A 1 -22.94 -92.79 -5.31
CA MET A 1 -24.04 -91.94 -4.79
C MET A 1 -23.71 -90.50 -5.21
N SER A 2 -24.22 -90.07 -6.37
CA SER A 2 -25.29 -89.05 -6.53
C SER A 2 -24.76 -87.62 -6.37
N ASN A 3 -24.44 -86.92 -7.48
CA ASN A 3 -25.26 -85.92 -8.18
C ASN A 3 -25.98 -84.91 -7.26
N PHE A 4 -25.74 -83.60 -7.43
CA PHE A 4 -26.66 -82.65 -8.09
C PHE A 4 -26.29 -81.16 -7.87
N THR A 5 -26.21 -80.44 -9.02
CA THR A 5 -26.66 -79.06 -9.35
C THR A 5 -26.17 -77.78 -8.65
N ALA A 6 -25.98 -76.80 -9.53
CA ALA A 6 -25.79 -75.37 -9.33
C ALA A 6 -27.00 -74.63 -8.73
N ALA A 7 -26.72 -73.49 -8.08
CA ALA A 7 -27.55 -72.29 -8.12
C ALA A 7 -26.67 -71.06 -7.83
N ALA A 8 -26.86 -70.02 -8.63
CA ALA A 8 -26.29 -68.69 -8.46
C ALA A 8 -27.07 -67.91 -7.40
N GLU A 9 -26.42 -66.98 -6.69
CA GLU A 9 -26.96 -65.65 -6.35
C GLU A 9 -25.96 -64.79 -5.56
N GLY A 10 -25.98 -63.49 -5.84
CA GLY A 10 -25.69 -62.47 -4.82
C GLY A 10 -24.27 -61.90 -4.77
N GLY A 11 -23.95 -60.98 -5.68
CA GLY A 11 -22.78 -60.10 -5.55
C GLY A 11 -22.92 -59.11 -4.39
N GLY A 12 -21.79 -58.81 -3.75
CA GLY A 12 -21.73 -57.86 -2.63
C GLY A 12 -20.29 -57.47 -2.28
N THR A 13 -19.50 -57.00 -3.25
CA THR A 13 -18.19 -56.39 -2.96
C THR A 13 -18.42 -54.96 -2.51
N VAL A 14 -18.19 -54.69 -1.22
CA VAL A 14 -18.11 -53.35 -0.64
C VAL A 14 -16.89 -52.65 -1.26
N ALA A 15 -17.14 -51.89 -2.33
CA ALA A 15 -16.18 -50.96 -2.89
C ALA A 15 -16.35 -49.61 -2.18
N ALA A 16 -15.28 -49.12 -1.56
CA ALA A 16 -15.17 -47.76 -1.05
C ALA A 16 -15.48 -46.77 -2.17
N ARG A 17 -16.70 -46.23 -2.19
CA ARG A 17 -17.05 -45.05 -2.97
C ARG A 17 -16.44 -43.84 -2.26
N SER A 18 -15.35 -43.37 -2.84
CA SER A 18 -14.70 -42.12 -2.53
C SER A 18 -15.69 -40.95 -2.56
N SER A 19 -15.48 -40.07 -1.60
CA SER A 19 -16.09 -38.77 -1.31
C SER A 19 -15.91 -37.71 -2.41
N LEU A 20 -15.98 -38.10 -3.68
CA LEU A 20 -15.88 -37.20 -4.85
C LEU A 20 -17.21 -36.57 -5.25
N TRP A 21 -18.35 -37.11 -4.77
CA TRP A 21 -19.67 -36.66 -5.21
C TRP A 21 -20.35 -35.66 -4.26
N GLU A 22 -19.86 -35.47 -3.03
CA GLU A 22 -20.38 -34.43 -2.12
C GLU A 22 -19.68 -33.08 -2.26
N SER A 23 -18.55 -33.01 -2.98
CA SER A 23 -17.86 -31.73 -3.29
C SER A 23 -18.45 -31.00 -4.52
N ILE A 24 -19.40 -31.62 -5.22
CA ILE A 24 -19.97 -31.09 -6.48
C ILE A 24 -21.20 -30.19 -6.24
N ARG A 25 -21.70 -30.07 -5.00
CA ARG A 25 -22.74 -29.07 -4.66
C ARG A 25 -22.21 -27.65 -4.43
N GLY A 26 -20.89 -27.44 -4.43
CA GLY A 26 -20.25 -26.13 -4.29
C GLY A 26 -19.79 -25.47 -5.60
N CYS A 27 -19.98 -26.11 -6.76
CA CYS A 27 -19.43 -25.63 -8.03
C CYS A 27 -20.52 -25.47 -9.10
N GLY A 28 -21.32 -24.41 -8.96
CA GLY A 28 -22.29 -23.96 -9.97
C GLY A 28 -21.71 -22.98 -11.00
N ILE A 29 -20.40 -23.03 -11.30
CA ILE A 29 -19.76 -22.07 -12.23
C ILE A 29 -18.83 -22.78 -13.22
N LEU A 30 -19.37 -23.77 -13.93
CA LEU A 30 -18.77 -24.27 -15.18
C LEU A 30 -19.86 -24.31 -16.24
N GLY A 31 -20.07 -23.18 -16.94
CA GLY A 31 -20.84 -23.16 -18.18
C GLY A 31 -21.82 -22.00 -18.37
N MET A 32 -22.21 -21.27 -17.32
CA MET A 32 -23.09 -20.11 -17.47
C MET A 32 -22.26 -18.85 -17.71
N GLY A 33 -22.47 -18.20 -18.86
CA GLY A 33 -21.85 -16.90 -19.13
C GLY A 33 -22.29 -15.89 -18.08
N ILE A 34 -21.33 -15.20 -17.45
CA ILE A 34 -21.63 -14.10 -16.52
C ILE A 34 -22.25 -12.96 -17.33
N ASP A 35 -23.52 -12.64 -17.04
CA ASP A 35 -24.26 -11.54 -17.64
C ASP A 35 -23.61 -10.20 -17.27
N GLU A 36 -23.32 -9.38 -18.29
CA GLU A 36 -22.63 -8.11 -18.12
C GLU A 36 -23.57 -7.03 -17.58
N GLU A 37 -24.86 -7.07 -17.92
CA GLU A 37 -25.82 -6.08 -17.44
C GLU A 37 -26.15 -6.30 -15.96
N GLU A 38 -26.38 -7.55 -15.55
CA GLU A 38 -26.57 -7.90 -14.14
C GLU A 38 -25.32 -7.52 -13.31
N LEU A 39 -24.13 -7.85 -13.81
CA LEU A 39 -22.88 -7.50 -13.14
C LEU A 39 -22.73 -5.98 -12.99
N ARG A 40 -23.04 -5.20 -14.04
CA ARG A 40 -23.02 -3.73 -13.99
C ARG A 40 -23.97 -3.16 -12.96
N ARG A 41 -25.21 -3.66 -12.91
CA ARG A 41 -26.22 -3.20 -11.94
C ARG A 41 -25.74 -3.39 -10.50
N LYS A 42 -25.01 -4.48 -10.23
CA LYS A 42 -24.50 -4.79 -8.87
C LYS A 42 -23.33 -3.91 -8.44
N ILE A 43 -22.48 -3.46 -9.37
CA ILE A 43 -21.15 -2.91 -9.04
C ILE A 43 -20.92 -1.45 -9.44
N LEU A 44 -21.76 -0.89 -10.32
CA LEU A 44 -21.62 0.48 -10.79
C LEU A 44 -21.90 1.45 -9.64
N ILE A 45 -20.93 2.32 -9.32
CA ILE A 45 -21.14 3.32 -8.27
C ILE A 45 -22.01 4.50 -8.79
N PRO A 46 -22.80 5.15 -7.90
CA PRO A 46 -23.62 6.30 -8.27
C PRO A 46 -22.84 7.40 -9.00
N ALA A 47 -23.51 8.11 -9.91
CA ALA A 47 -22.88 9.11 -10.77
C ALA A 47 -22.18 10.23 -9.97
N TYR A 48 -22.77 10.67 -8.86
CA TYR A 48 -22.16 11.71 -8.02
C TYR A 48 -20.82 11.27 -7.42
N ILE A 49 -20.67 10.00 -7.01
CA ILE A 49 -19.39 9.45 -6.50
C ILE A 49 -18.37 9.39 -7.63
N ARG A 50 -18.78 8.98 -8.85
CA ARG A 50 -17.89 8.99 -10.02
C ARG A 50 -17.39 10.39 -10.35
N THR A 51 -18.28 11.39 -10.32
CA THR A 51 -17.92 12.79 -10.54
C THR A 51 -16.99 13.30 -9.43
N ALA A 52 -17.26 12.95 -8.18
CA ALA A 52 -16.42 13.28 -7.03
C ALA A 52 -15.00 12.71 -7.16
N MET A 53 -14.88 11.41 -7.43
CA MET A 53 -13.59 10.75 -7.68
C MET A 53 -12.86 11.34 -8.89
N SER A 54 -13.58 11.62 -9.99
CA SER A 54 -13.00 12.24 -11.19
C SER A 54 -12.48 13.66 -10.91
N SER A 55 -13.21 14.43 -10.10
CA SER A 55 -12.79 15.76 -9.64
C SER A 55 -11.51 15.67 -8.82
N ALA A 56 -11.45 14.76 -7.86
CA ALA A 56 -10.28 14.60 -7.00
C ALA A 56 -9.02 14.18 -7.77
N ILE A 57 -9.14 13.24 -8.71
CA ILE A 57 -8.03 12.81 -9.57
C ILE A 57 -7.56 13.97 -10.46
N ARG A 58 -8.50 14.74 -11.04
CA ARG A 58 -8.18 15.85 -11.95
C ARG A 58 -7.51 17.01 -11.23
N ASN A 59 -8.05 17.39 -10.08
CA ASN A 59 -7.58 18.51 -9.28
C ASN A 59 -6.41 18.13 -8.36
N ARG A 60 -6.10 16.83 -8.24
CA ARG A 60 -5.08 16.29 -7.32
C ARG A 60 -5.35 16.75 -5.90
N ASP A 61 -6.61 16.63 -5.50
CA ASP A 61 -7.09 17.04 -4.20
C ASP A 61 -8.28 16.18 -3.80
N ALA A 62 -8.14 15.42 -2.72
CA ALA A 62 -9.24 14.64 -2.16
C ALA A 62 -10.41 15.53 -1.72
N GLY A 63 -10.15 16.77 -1.28
CA GLY A 63 -11.19 17.72 -0.87
C GLY A 63 -12.12 18.13 -2.02
N ALA A 64 -11.60 18.19 -3.26
CA ALA A 64 -12.40 18.47 -4.44
C ALA A 64 -13.47 17.40 -4.76
N SER A 65 -13.38 16.21 -4.15
CA SER A 65 -14.39 15.14 -4.20
C SER A 65 -15.72 15.62 -3.64
N ALA A 66 -15.68 16.14 -2.43
CA ALA A 66 -16.82 16.58 -1.66
C ALA A 66 -17.63 17.68 -2.35
N GLU A 67 -16.93 18.74 -2.79
CA GLU A 67 -17.59 19.86 -3.47
C GLU A 67 -18.26 19.41 -4.77
N ALA A 68 -17.61 18.52 -5.51
CA ALA A 68 -18.15 17.97 -6.74
C ALA A 68 -19.37 17.05 -6.48
N ALA A 69 -19.34 16.27 -5.40
CA ALA A 69 -20.49 15.47 -4.96
C ALA A 69 -21.70 16.37 -4.62
N VAL A 70 -21.48 17.49 -3.92
CA VAL A 70 -22.54 18.47 -3.59
C VAL A 70 -23.12 19.10 -4.86
N ARG A 71 -22.30 19.46 -5.84
CA ARG A 71 -22.75 20.09 -7.09
C ARG A 71 -23.51 19.13 -8.02
N ALA A 72 -23.31 17.82 -7.89
CA ALA A 72 -23.93 16.82 -8.75
C ALA A 72 -25.43 16.59 -8.47
N GLY A 73 -25.99 17.18 -7.41
CA GLY A 73 -27.40 17.02 -7.00
C GLY A 73 -27.69 15.67 -6.35
N GLU A 74 -28.85 15.55 -5.68
CA GLU A 74 -29.37 14.31 -5.06
C GLU A 74 -30.55 13.78 -5.89
N GLU A 75 -30.28 13.00 -6.94
CA GLU A 75 -31.32 12.18 -7.58
C GLU A 75 -31.55 10.89 -6.77
N ALA A 76 -32.73 10.28 -6.88
CA ALA A 76 -32.97 8.98 -6.27
C ALA A 76 -32.13 7.91 -7.00
N TYR A 77 -31.11 7.37 -6.31
CA TYR A 77 -30.22 6.35 -6.88
C TYR A 77 -30.55 4.97 -6.32
N GLU A 78 -30.53 3.95 -7.18
CA GLU A 78 -30.40 2.58 -6.70
C GLU A 78 -29.03 2.40 -6.06
N VAL A 79 -29.03 2.02 -4.78
CA VAL A 79 -27.80 1.69 -4.06
C VAL A 79 -27.24 0.40 -4.64
N PRO A 80 -26.02 0.41 -5.23
CA PRO A 80 -25.43 -0.80 -5.77
C PRO A 80 -25.23 -1.83 -4.65
N GLU A 81 -25.46 -3.11 -4.98
CA GLU A 81 -25.32 -4.22 -4.02
C GLU A 81 -23.88 -4.34 -3.50
N ALA A 82 -22.88 -4.08 -4.35
CA ALA A 82 -21.47 -4.12 -3.98
C ALA A 82 -20.66 -3.16 -4.86
N PRO A 83 -20.67 -1.84 -4.57
CA PRO A 83 -19.91 -0.89 -5.35
C PRO A 83 -18.40 -1.14 -5.19
N ILE A 84 -17.67 -1.20 -6.30
CA ILE A 84 -16.25 -1.59 -6.31
C ILE A 84 -15.41 -0.55 -7.05
N VAL A 85 -14.38 -0.02 -6.41
CA VAL A 85 -13.25 0.59 -7.13
C VAL A 85 -12.23 -0.50 -7.44
N VAL A 86 -11.71 -0.51 -8.66
CA VAL A 86 -10.67 -1.43 -9.12
C VAL A 86 -9.39 -0.66 -9.44
N PHE A 87 -8.28 -1.06 -8.81
CA PHE A 87 -6.96 -0.54 -9.19
C PHE A 87 -6.32 -1.37 -10.30
N VAL A 88 -5.63 -0.67 -11.22
CA VAL A 88 -4.95 -1.19 -12.40
C VAL A 88 -3.68 -0.40 -12.67
N ASP A 89 -2.51 -0.82 -12.14
CA ASP A 89 -1.24 -0.24 -12.59
C ASP A 89 -0.92 -0.65 -14.04
N SER A 90 -1.40 0.14 -14.99
CA SER A 90 -1.25 -0.09 -16.43
C SER A 90 0.20 0.08 -16.93
N ARG A 91 1.07 0.78 -16.18
CA ARG A 91 2.47 0.99 -16.57
C ARG A 91 3.33 -0.26 -16.40
N SER A 92 2.90 -1.22 -15.58
CA SER A 92 3.61 -2.48 -15.35
C SER A 92 2.94 -3.71 -16.01
N GLY A 93 1.71 -3.59 -16.54
CA GLY A 93 0.90 -4.72 -17.02
C GLY A 93 1.38 -5.41 -18.31
N GLY A 94 2.56 -5.07 -18.82
CA GLY A 94 3.07 -5.58 -20.10
C GLY A 94 2.12 -5.30 -21.28
N ARG A 95 2.22 -6.10 -22.35
CA ARG A 95 1.49 -5.90 -23.63
C ARG A 95 -0.05 -5.89 -23.54
N HIS A 96 -0.63 -6.30 -22.41
CA HIS A 96 -2.09 -6.47 -22.23
C HIS A 96 -2.74 -5.52 -21.20
N GLY A 97 -1.94 -4.71 -20.48
CA GLY A 97 -2.45 -3.76 -19.48
C GLY A 97 -3.51 -2.80 -20.04
N PRO A 98 -3.24 -2.08 -21.16
CA PRO A 98 -4.21 -1.17 -21.76
C PRO A 98 -5.52 -1.85 -22.20
N GLN A 99 -5.45 -3.06 -22.75
CA GLN A 99 -6.63 -3.82 -23.19
C GLN A 99 -7.47 -4.29 -21.99
N LEU A 100 -6.80 -4.67 -20.90
CA LEU A 100 -7.45 -5.06 -19.67
C LEU A 100 -8.09 -3.87 -18.96
N THR A 101 -7.39 -2.74 -18.88
CA THR A 101 -7.95 -1.46 -18.40
C THR A 101 -9.20 -1.09 -19.20
N ALA A 102 -9.10 -1.08 -20.53
CA ALA A 102 -10.25 -0.77 -21.40
C ALA A 102 -11.43 -1.73 -21.16
N ARG A 103 -11.16 -3.03 -20.97
CA ARG A 103 -12.22 -4.00 -20.68
C ARG A 103 -12.86 -3.78 -19.30
N LEU A 104 -12.07 -3.44 -18.28
CA LEU A 104 -12.60 -3.09 -16.96
C LEU A 104 -13.47 -1.83 -17.05
N GLN A 105 -13.00 -0.80 -17.74
CA GLN A 105 -13.75 0.45 -17.95
C GLN A 105 -15.07 0.21 -18.69
N GLN A 106 -15.10 -0.74 -19.64
CA GLN A 106 -16.34 -1.18 -20.29
C GLN A 106 -17.30 -1.89 -19.34
N LEU A 107 -16.81 -2.63 -18.35
CA LEU A 107 -17.64 -3.44 -17.45
C LEU A 107 -18.09 -2.70 -16.19
N ILE A 108 -17.36 -1.69 -15.73
CA ILE A 108 -17.74 -0.88 -14.56
C ILE A 108 -17.95 0.58 -14.99
N SER A 109 -16.87 1.36 -15.01
CA SER A 109 -16.81 2.75 -15.48
C SER A 109 -15.34 3.18 -15.53
N VAL A 110 -15.06 4.34 -16.14
CA VAL A 110 -13.69 4.88 -16.21
C VAL A 110 -13.21 5.32 -14.84
N GLU A 111 -14.12 5.91 -14.05
CA GLU A 111 -13.83 6.51 -12.76
C GLU A 111 -13.58 5.45 -11.67
N GLN A 112 -14.11 4.24 -11.84
CA GLN A 112 -13.86 3.09 -10.96
C GLN A 112 -12.58 2.32 -11.31
N VAL A 113 -11.81 2.74 -12.33
CA VAL A 113 -10.58 2.06 -12.74
C VAL A 113 -9.39 3.01 -12.61
N ALA A 114 -8.61 2.88 -11.55
CA ALA A 114 -7.49 3.79 -11.24
C ALA A 114 -6.11 3.20 -11.46
N GLY A 115 -5.14 4.01 -11.89
CA GLY A 115 -3.83 3.54 -12.34
C GLY A 115 -2.61 3.94 -11.52
N GLY A 116 -1.93 2.96 -10.91
CA GLY A 116 -0.65 3.10 -10.19
C GLY A 116 -0.81 3.41 -8.69
N ASP A 117 0.26 3.23 -7.91
CA ASP A 117 0.27 3.36 -6.45
C ASP A 117 -0.22 4.75 -5.99
N GLY A 118 0.26 5.84 -6.59
CA GLY A 118 -0.23 7.19 -6.27
C GLY A 118 -1.70 7.48 -6.61
N THR A 119 -2.34 6.73 -7.52
CA THR A 119 -3.79 6.90 -7.81
C THR A 119 -4.66 6.17 -6.78
N VAL A 120 -4.11 5.16 -6.10
CA VAL A 120 -4.76 4.50 -4.96
C VAL A 120 -4.99 5.51 -3.85
N ASP A 121 -3.96 6.28 -3.51
CA ASP A 121 -3.99 7.26 -2.42
C ASP A 121 -5.10 8.30 -2.64
N TRP A 122 -5.22 8.82 -3.86
CA TRP A 122 -6.26 9.81 -4.21
C TRP A 122 -7.66 9.26 -4.07
N ILE A 123 -7.90 8.02 -4.51
CA ILE A 123 -9.24 7.44 -4.40
C ILE A 123 -9.57 7.11 -2.96
N LEU A 124 -8.68 6.44 -2.24
CA LEU A 124 -8.92 6.12 -0.83
C LEU A 124 -9.12 7.41 -0.01
N GLY A 125 -8.35 8.47 -0.30
CA GLY A 125 -8.54 9.79 0.29
C GLY A 125 -9.90 10.40 -0.06
N SER A 126 -10.30 10.33 -1.34
CA SER A 126 -11.61 10.83 -1.79
C SER A 126 -12.78 10.09 -1.13
N LEU A 127 -12.66 8.77 -0.96
CA LEU A 127 -13.66 7.95 -0.26
C LEU A 127 -13.70 8.29 1.23
N GLY A 128 -12.55 8.57 1.84
CA GLY A 128 -12.46 9.08 3.21
C GLY A 128 -13.17 10.42 3.39
N GLU A 129 -12.98 11.38 2.48
CA GLU A 129 -13.68 12.67 2.51
C GLU A 129 -15.19 12.52 2.39
N LEU A 130 -15.67 11.66 1.48
CA LEU A 130 -17.10 11.36 1.37
C LEU A 130 -17.66 10.77 2.66
N PHE A 131 -16.90 9.89 3.33
CA PHE A 131 -17.29 9.34 4.63
C PHE A 131 -17.39 10.42 5.71
N VAL A 132 -16.37 11.29 5.83
CA VAL A 132 -16.35 12.39 6.82
C VAL A 132 -17.57 13.30 6.65
N GLN A 133 -18.01 13.51 5.42
CA GLN A 133 -19.19 14.31 5.09
C GLN A 133 -20.51 13.55 5.20
N LYS A 134 -20.48 12.31 5.70
CA LYS A 134 -21.65 11.44 5.88
C LYS A 134 -22.40 11.21 4.57
N ARG A 135 -21.68 11.16 3.44
CA ARG A 135 -22.24 10.84 2.12
C ARG A 135 -22.23 9.33 1.93
N GLU A 136 -23.40 8.72 2.09
CA GLU A 136 -23.60 7.29 1.89
C GLU A 136 -24.18 6.97 0.50
N PRO A 137 -23.86 5.79 -0.08
CA PRO A 137 -22.96 4.75 0.45
C PRO A 137 -21.48 5.06 0.18
N VAL A 138 -20.59 4.75 1.13
CA VAL A 138 -19.14 4.76 0.89
C VAL A 138 -18.70 3.40 0.35
N PRO A 139 -18.27 3.31 -0.92
CA PRO A 139 -18.03 2.03 -1.57
C PRO A 139 -16.75 1.34 -1.08
N PRO A 140 -16.77 0.01 -0.84
CA PRO A 140 -15.55 -0.73 -0.58
C PRO A 140 -14.67 -0.84 -1.82
N THR A 141 -13.38 -1.05 -1.61
CA THR A 141 -12.36 -1.02 -2.66
C THR A 141 -11.75 -2.40 -2.90
N GLY A 142 -11.73 -2.84 -4.15
CA GLY A 142 -11.09 -4.07 -4.60
C GLY A 142 -9.80 -3.79 -5.38
N ILE A 143 -8.88 -4.75 -5.41
CA ILE A 143 -7.55 -4.54 -6.02
C ILE A 143 -7.32 -5.55 -7.13
N ILE A 144 -6.95 -5.09 -8.33
CA ILE A 144 -6.53 -5.97 -9.42
C ILE A 144 -5.02 -5.80 -9.65
N PRO A 145 -4.19 -6.82 -9.35
CA PRO A 145 -2.72 -6.69 -9.37
C PRO A 145 -2.16 -6.71 -10.78
N LEU A 146 -2.07 -5.53 -11.41
CA LEU A 146 -1.46 -5.35 -12.74
C LEU A 146 -0.09 -4.66 -12.68
N GLY A 147 0.34 -4.31 -11.46
CA GLY A 147 1.57 -3.61 -11.12
C GLY A 147 2.79 -4.50 -10.91
N THR A 148 3.90 -3.85 -10.58
CA THR A 148 5.11 -4.52 -10.05
C THR A 148 5.07 -4.59 -8.52
N GLY A 149 4.56 -3.54 -7.85
CA GLY A 149 4.50 -3.37 -6.39
C GLY A 149 3.11 -3.60 -5.80
N ASN A 150 2.54 -4.79 -6.02
CA ASN A 150 1.16 -5.09 -5.60
C ASN A 150 1.05 -5.51 -4.13
N ASP A 151 1.68 -4.78 -3.19
CA ASP A 151 1.70 -5.16 -1.76
C ASP A 151 0.29 -5.11 -1.15
N LEU A 152 -0.45 -4.03 -1.38
CA LEU A 152 -1.84 -3.89 -0.93
C LEU A 152 -2.73 -5.03 -1.45
N SER A 153 -2.58 -5.41 -2.73
CA SER A 153 -3.27 -6.56 -3.33
C SER A 153 -2.97 -7.87 -2.60
N ARG A 154 -1.73 -8.06 -2.15
CA ARG A 154 -1.31 -9.30 -1.47
C ARG A 154 -1.82 -9.36 -0.05
N SER A 155 -1.73 -8.26 0.71
CA SER A 155 -2.28 -8.17 2.07
C SER A 155 -3.77 -8.50 2.11
N PHE A 156 -4.54 -7.98 1.14
CA PHE A 156 -5.96 -8.30 1.01
C PHE A 156 -6.25 -9.61 0.26
N GLY A 157 -5.25 -10.37 -0.18
CA GLY A 157 -5.43 -11.71 -0.77
C GLY A 157 -5.86 -11.76 -2.24
N TRP A 158 -5.82 -10.64 -2.95
CA TRP A 158 -6.03 -10.57 -4.41
C TRP A 158 -4.82 -11.10 -5.21
N GLY A 159 -3.68 -11.27 -4.54
CA GLY A 159 -2.49 -11.90 -5.09
C GLY A 159 -1.54 -10.90 -5.77
N GLY A 160 -0.51 -11.46 -6.40
CA GLY A 160 0.64 -10.69 -6.88
C GLY A 160 0.64 -10.32 -8.36
N SER A 161 -0.20 -10.98 -9.16
CA SER A 161 -0.29 -10.83 -10.61
C SER A 161 -1.67 -11.27 -11.08
N PHE A 162 -2.12 -10.69 -12.19
CA PHE A 162 -3.37 -11.07 -12.80
C PHE A 162 -3.20 -12.25 -13.78
N PRO A 163 -4.16 -13.19 -13.87
CA PRO A 163 -4.05 -14.35 -14.76
C PRO A 163 -3.87 -13.98 -16.24
N PHE A 164 -3.07 -14.77 -16.96
CA PHE A 164 -2.84 -14.59 -18.41
C PHE A 164 -4.13 -14.70 -19.24
N ALA A 165 -5.05 -15.57 -18.82
CA ALA A 165 -6.41 -15.68 -19.36
C ALA A 165 -7.33 -14.54 -18.85
N TRP A 166 -6.90 -13.29 -19.05
CA TRP A 166 -7.47 -12.10 -18.42
C TRP A 166 -8.96 -11.88 -18.74
N LYS A 167 -9.41 -12.19 -19.97
CA LYS A 167 -10.80 -11.96 -20.41
C LYS A 167 -11.83 -12.66 -19.50
N SER A 168 -11.59 -13.92 -19.18
CA SER A 168 -12.48 -14.70 -18.31
C SER A 168 -12.19 -14.45 -16.82
N ALA A 169 -10.96 -14.04 -16.49
CA ALA A 169 -10.57 -13.72 -15.12
C ALA A 169 -11.22 -12.43 -14.61
N VAL A 170 -11.40 -11.41 -15.46
CA VAL A 170 -12.02 -10.12 -15.08
C VAL A 170 -13.40 -10.31 -14.48
N LYS A 171 -14.30 -11.02 -15.20
CA LYS A 171 -15.67 -11.23 -14.72
C LYS A 171 -15.69 -12.01 -13.41
N ARG A 172 -14.80 -13.00 -13.24
CA ARG A 172 -14.66 -13.74 -11.98
C ARG A 172 -14.14 -12.88 -10.84
N SER A 173 -13.16 -12.00 -11.09
CA SER A 173 -12.64 -11.08 -10.08
C SER A 173 -13.70 -10.06 -9.64
N LEU A 174 -14.49 -9.53 -10.57
CA LEU A 174 -15.61 -8.63 -10.24
C LEU A 174 -16.70 -9.37 -9.45
N LEU A 175 -17.04 -10.60 -9.83
CA LEU A 175 -18.01 -11.41 -9.07
C LEU A 175 -17.52 -11.72 -7.65
N LYS A 176 -16.24 -12.08 -7.49
CA LYS A 176 -15.61 -12.23 -6.18
C LYS A 176 -15.71 -10.95 -5.35
N ALA A 177 -15.47 -9.80 -5.97
CA ALA A 177 -15.56 -8.53 -5.27
C ALA A 177 -16.97 -8.22 -4.77
N VAL A 178 -18.01 -8.76 -5.44
CA VAL A 178 -19.41 -8.64 -4.99
C VAL A 178 -19.71 -9.51 -3.77
N SER A 179 -19.18 -10.74 -3.73
CA SER A 179 -19.53 -11.74 -2.72
C SER A 179 -18.64 -11.73 -1.48
N ASN A 180 -17.43 -11.18 -1.60
CA ASN A 180 -16.42 -11.32 -0.56
C ASN A 180 -16.60 -10.31 0.59
N PRO A 181 -16.16 -10.68 1.82
CA PRO A 181 -16.30 -9.80 2.97
C PRO A 181 -15.45 -8.55 2.83
N VAL A 182 -15.91 -7.48 3.47
CA VAL A 182 -15.18 -6.21 3.59
C VAL A 182 -14.32 -6.24 4.85
N GLN A 183 -13.05 -5.91 4.69
CA GLN A 183 -12.05 -5.72 5.73
C GLN A 183 -11.75 -4.23 5.90
N ARG A 184 -11.07 -3.88 6.99
CA ARG A 184 -10.65 -2.51 7.27
C ARG A 184 -9.16 -2.32 6.96
N LEU A 185 -8.78 -1.08 6.72
CA LEU A 185 -7.40 -0.67 6.48
C LEU A 185 -7.18 0.66 7.18
N ASP A 186 -6.19 0.70 8.06
CA ASP A 186 -5.71 1.93 8.64
C ASP A 186 -4.99 2.79 7.61
N SER A 187 -5.05 4.09 7.82
CA SER A 187 -4.32 5.07 7.05
C SER A 187 -3.66 6.08 7.98
N TRP A 188 -2.59 6.69 7.51
CA TRP A 188 -1.67 7.42 8.36
C TRP A 188 -1.39 8.79 7.77
N HIS A 189 -1.72 9.83 8.53
CA HIS A 189 -1.46 11.22 8.19
C HIS A 189 -0.03 11.56 8.55
N VAL A 190 0.70 12.09 7.57
CA VAL A 190 2.08 12.55 7.72
C VAL A 190 2.05 14.06 7.64
N THR A 191 2.61 14.71 8.66
CA THR A 191 2.90 16.15 8.65
C THR A 191 4.40 16.36 8.65
N ILE A 192 4.91 17.20 7.75
CA ILE A 192 6.32 17.61 7.68
C ILE A 192 6.38 19.11 7.89
N ILE A 193 7.08 19.53 8.94
CA ILE A 193 7.27 20.91 9.34
C ILE A 193 8.75 21.24 9.18
N MET A 194 9.06 22.26 8.41
CA MET A 194 10.44 22.65 8.12
C MET A 194 10.55 24.15 7.94
N GLN A 195 11.78 24.68 7.92
CA GLN A 195 12.02 26.04 7.44
C GLN A 195 11.57 26.16 5.98
N GLU A 196 10.93 27.27 5.62
CA GLU A 196 10.60 27.55 4.23
C GLU A 196 11.87 27.51 3.35
N THR A 197 11.77 26.80 2.22
CA THR A 197 12.83 26.71 1.21
C THR A 197 12.27 26.96 -0.17
N GLU A 198 13.13 27.30 -1.12
CA GLU A 198 12.75 27.41 -2.54
C GLU A 198 12.01 26.16 -3.04
N ARG A 199 11.15 26.35 -4.06
CA ARG A 199 10.20 25.38 -4.63
C ARG A 199 10.63 23.92 -4.47
N LEU A 200 10.03 23.26 -3.48
CA LEU A 200 10.12 21.82 -3.30
C LEU A 200 9.09 21.14 -4.21
N GLU A 201 9.55 20.30 -5.13
CA GLU A 201 8.66 19.40 -5.86
C GLU A 201 8.25 18.26 -4.92
N LEU A 202 7.08 18.39 -4.31
CA LEU A 202 6.46 17.36 -3.49
C LEU A 202 5.95 16.20 -4.36
N PRO A 203 5.96 14.96 -3.85
CA PRO A 203 5.24 13.85 -4.48
C PRO A 203 3.74 14.15 -4.52
N PHE A 204 2.99 13.43 -5.35
CA PHE A 204 1.55 13.64 -5.47
C PHE A 204 0.84 13.42 -4.14
N SER A 205 1.28 12.42 -3.36
CA SER A 205 0.66 12.10 -2.08
C SER A 205 0.89 13.16 -0.98
N LEU A 206 1.67 14.23 -1.24
CA LEU A 206 1.89 15.36 -0.32
C LEU A 206 1.42 16.69 -0.92
N LYS A 207 0.81 17.54 -0.09
CA LYS A 207 0.40 18.92 -0.43
C LYS A 207 0.92 19.91 0.60
N HIS A 208 1.07 21.17 0.20
CA HIS A 208 1.38 22.26 1.13
C HIS A 208 0.15 22.61 1.97
N MET A 209 0.38 22.91 3.25
CA MET A 209 -0.64 23.36 4.18
C MET A 209 -0.51 24.87 4.40
N GLU A 210 -1.61 25.60 4.27
CA GLU A 210 -1.63 27.07 4.40
C GLU A 210 -1.54 27.52 5.86
N GLU A 211 -2.17 26.80 6.79
CA GLU A 211 -2.16 27.11 8.22
C GLU A 211 -1.89 25.85 9.04
N TYR A 212 -0.88 25.89 9.91
CA TYR A 212 -0.60 24.83 10.88
C TYR A 212 -0.71 25.38 12.31
N ASP A 213 -1.60 24.79 13.10
CA ASP A 213 -1.78 25.17 14.50
C ASP A 213 -0.64 24.60 15.38
N LEU A 214 0.38 25.42 15.60
CA LEU A 214 1.54 25.10 16.44
C LEU A 214 1.21 24.92 17.93
N THR A 215 0.01 25.31 18.38
CA THR A 215 -0.34 25.23 19.82
C THR A 215 -0.40 23.79 20.34
N GLN A 216 -0.58 22.81 19.45
CA GLN A 216 -0.69 21.40 19.80
C GLN A 216 0.68 20.71 19.99
N ASP A 217 1.77 21.34 19.56
CA ASP A 217 3.12 20.77 19.56
C ASP A 217 4.15 21.76 20.15
N VAL A 218 3.93 22.14 21.42
CA VAL A 218 4.74 23.12 22.19
C VAL A 218 6.24 22.81 22.19
N ASP A 219 6.62 21.53 22.18
CA ASP A 219 8.03 21.10 22.12
C ASP A 219 8.68 21.43 20.76
N ILE A 220 7.90 21.33 19.67
CA ILE A 220 8.35 21.66 18.31
C ILE A 220 8.43 23.19 18.17
N GLN A 221 7.46 23.91 18.72
CA GLN A 221 7.35 25.37 18.61
C GLN A 221 8.63 26.12 19.06
N ARG A 222 9.36 25.60 20.05
CA ARG A 222 10.59 26.23 20.57
C ARG A 222 11.78 26.15 19.62
N GLU A 223 11.76 25.21 18.67
CA GLU A 223 12.88 24.95 17.75
C GLU A 223 12.59 25.36 16.30
N LEU A 224 11.39 25.90 16.04
CA LEU A 224 10.98 26.31 14.71
C LEU A 224 11.45 27.72 14.34
N PRO A 225 11.82 27.95 13.07
CA PRO A 225 12.13 29.28 12.55
C PRO A 225 10.87 30.15 12.40
N GLU A 226 11.04 31.46 12.19
CA GLU A 226 9.93 32.39 11.93
C GLU A 226 9.17 32.07 10.62
N ASN A 227 9.89 31.62 9.58
CA ASN A 227 9.30 31.21 8.30
C ASN A 227 9.27 29.67 8.21
N ILE A 228 8.11 29.09 8.48
CA ILE A 228 7.88 27.64 8.35
C ILE A 228 7.13 27.32 7.06
N SER A 229 7.43 26.15 6.50
CA SER A 229 6.62 25.49 5.51
C SER A 229 6.11 24.19 6.11
N CYS A 230 4.80 23.97 6.01
CA CYS A 230 4.14 22.73 6.41
C CYS A 230 3.67 21.99 5.15
N SER A 231 3.91 20.70 5.11
CA SER A 231 3.38 19.79 4.09
C SER A 231 2.69 18.62 4.75
N GLU A 232 1.59 18.17 4.18
CA GLU A 232 0.83 17.05 4.70
C GLU A 232 0.43 16.05 3.62
N GLY A 233 0.14 14.83 4.04
CA GLY A 233 -0.44 13.80 3.18
C GLY A 233 -0.86 12.58 3.95
N VAL A 234 -1.41 11.59 3.25
CA VAL A 234 -1.87 10.33 3.82
C VAL A 234 -1.24 9.18 3.06
N PHE A 235 -0.77 8.17 3.78
CA PHE A 235 -0.32 6.91 3.19
C PHE A 235 -1.09 5.72 3.76
N TYR A 236 -1.10 4.65 2.97
CA TYR A 236 -1.84 3.42 3.20
C TYR A 236 -0.92 2.20 3.24
N ASN A 237 0.29 2.27 2.67
CA ASN A 237 1.21 1.14 2.60
C ASN A 237 2.44 1.38 3.48
N TYR A 238 3.33 2.30 3.11
CA TYR A 238 4.54 2.58 3.88
C TYR A 238 5.11 3.97 3.63
N PHE A 239 5.92 4.39 4.60
CA PHE A 239 6.82 5.53 4.51
C PHE A 239 8.27 5.07 4.73
N SER A 240 9.23 5.55 3.93
CA SER A 240 10.64 5.21 4.13
C SER A 240 11.58 6.40 4.03
N ILE A 241 12.68 6.35 4.81
CA ILE A 241 13.74 7.36 4.83
C ILE A 241 15.09 6.67 4.68
N GLY A 242 15.91 7.19 3.78
CA GLY A 242 17.31 6.77 3.61
C GLY A 242 17.55 5.97 2.35
N MET A 243 18.38 4.92 2.46
CA MET A 243 18.87 4.15 1.31
C MET A 243 17.74 3.52 0.47
N ASP A 244 16.67 3.01 1.10
CA ASP A 244 15.53 2.40 0.38
C ASP A 244 14.84 3.44 -0.53
N ALA A 245 14.45 4.58 0.05
CA ALA A 245 13.93 5.73 -0.69
C ALA A 245 14.90 6.25 -1.77
N GLN A 246 16.21 6.17 -1.53
CA GLN A 246 17.22 6.54 -2.53
C GLN A 246 17.21 5.60 -3.73
N VAL A 247 17.06 4.29 -3.51
CA VAL A 247 16.93 3.29 -4.58
C VAL A 247 15.64 3.52 -5.36
N ALA A 248 14.53 3.76 -4.66
CA ALA A 248 13.25 4.10 -5.30
C ALA A 248 13.33 5.40 -6.12
N TYR A 249 13.99 6.44 -5.60
CA TYR A 249 14.23 7.69 -6.34
C TYR A 249 15.02 7.42 -7.63
N GLY A 250 16.09 6.61 -7.54
CA GLY A 250 16.89 6.21 -8.69
C GLY A 250 16.07 5.45 -9.73
N PHE A 251 15.25 4.49 -9.29
CA PHE A 251 14.35 3.74 -10.17
C PHE A 251 13.31 4.65 -10.83
N HIS A 252 12.66 5.52 -10.06
CA HIS A 252 11.65 6.45 -10.55
C HIS A 252 12.23 7.38 -11.64
N HIS A 253 13.41 7.94 -11.40
CA HIS A 253 14.09 8.78 -12.40
C HIS A 253 14.50 7.98 -13.64
N LEU A 254 15.00 6.75 -13.48
CA LEU A 254 15.32 5.87 -14.61
C LEU A 254 14.08 5.51 -15.43
N ARG A 255 12.95 5.21 -14.76
CA ARG A 255 11.68 4.91 -15.41
C ARG A 255 11.17 6.09 -16.23
N ASN A 256 11.30 7.31 -15.71
CA ASN A 256 10.89 8.52 -16.43
C ASN A 256 11.83 8.84 -17.61
N LYS A 257 13.13 8.61 -17.46
CA LYS A 257 14.13 8.89 -18.51
C LYS A 257 14.19 7.81 -19.61
N LYS A 258 13.98 6.55 -19.24
CA LYS A 258 14.13 5.37 -20.11
C LYS A 258 12.98 4.38 -19.87
N PRO A 259 11.73 4.74 -20.23
CA PRO A 259 10.55 3.90 -19.97
C PRO A 259 10.63 2.52 -20.64
N TYR A 260 11.37 2.39 -21.75
CA TYR A 260 11.57 1.13 -22.47
C TYR A 260 12.28 0.04 -21.66
N LEU A 261 13.06 0.40 -20.64
CA LEU A 261 13.71 -0.57 -19.74
C LEU A 261 12.75 -1.08 -18.65
N ALA A 262 11.70 -0.31 -18.36
CA ALA A 262 10.82 -0.51 -17.21
C ALA A 262 9.39 -0.92 -17.62
N GLN A 263 9.26 -1.73 -18.68
CA GLN A 263 7.96 -2.11 -19.26
C GLN A 263 7.35 -3.40 -18.67
N GLY A 264 8.09 -4.12 -17.83
CA GLY A 264 7.68 -5.43 -17.33
C GLY A 264 7.96 -5.60 -15.84
N PRO A 265 7.12 -6.35 -15.09
CA PRO A 265 7.30 -6.53 -13.65
C PRO A 265 8.63 -7.20 -13.30
N MET A 266 9.07 -8.18 -14.10
CA MET A 266 10.36 -8.84 -13.91
C MET A 266 11.54 -7.89 -14.18
N SER A 267 11.48 -7.11 -15.27
CA SER A 267 12.50 -6.10 -15.57
C SER A 267 12.58 -5.05 -14.48
N ASN A 268 11.43 -4.57 -13.98
CA ASN A 268 11.36 -3.60 -12.90
C ASN A 268 12.01 -4.15 -11.62
N LYS A 269 11.66 -5.38 -11.22
CA LYS A 269 12.29 -6.03 -10.06
C LYS A 269 13.80 -6.19 -10.22
N LEU A 270 14.28 -6.56 -11.42
CA LEU A 270 15.71 -6.69 -11.70
C LEU A 270 16.44 -5.34 -11.64
N ILE A 271 15.82 -4.27 -12.13
CA ILE A 271 16.39 -2.92 -12.05
C ILE A 271 16.45 -2.46 -10.59
N TYR A 272 15.38 -2.66 -9.82
CA TYR A 272 15.37 -2.38 -8.38
C TYR A 272 16.47 -3.16 -7.64
N ALA A 273 16.59 -4.45 -7.92
CA ALA A 273 17.63 -5.29 -7.34
C ALA A 273 19.04 -4.80 -7.73
N GLY A 274 19.25 -4.45 -9.00
CA GLY A 274 20.52 -3.92 -9.49
C GLY A 274 20.89 -2.60 -8.81
N LEU A 275 19.97 -1.64 -8.75
CA LEU A 275 20.16 -0.37 -8.04
C LEU A 275 20.40 -0.59 -6.54
N GLY A 276 19.67 -1.50 -5.91
CA GLY A 276 19.90 -1.92 -4.53
C GLY A 276 21.30 -2.49 -4.32
N CYS A 277 21.76 -3.35 -5.24
CA CYS A 277 23.11 -3.91 -5.19
C CYS A 277 24.21 -2.85 -5.31
N THR A 278 23.99 -1.74 -6.03
CA THR A 278 24.95 -0.61 -6.03
C THR A 278 25.07 0.06 -4.65
N GLN A 279 24.09 -0.11 -3.76
CA GLN A 279 24.17 0.33 -2.36
C GLN A 279 24.81 -0.73 -1.44
N GLY A 280 25.41 -1.77 -2.01
CA GLY A 280 26.17 -2.81 -1.33
C GLY A 280 27.66 -2.51 -1.20
N TRP A 281 28.32 -3.09 -0.19
CA TRP A 281 29.72 -2.82 0.18
C TRP A 281 30.75 -2.86 -0.97
N PHE A 282 30.54 -3.70 -1.98
CA PHE A 282 31.46 -3.89 -3.11
C PHE A 282 31.19 -2.96 -4.32
N LEU A 283 29.96 -2.50 -4.51
CA LEU A 283 29.54 -1.72 -5.69
C LEU A 283 29.17 -0.27 -5.36
N THR A 284 29.04 0.08 -4.09
CA THR A 284 28.92 1.49 -3.70
C THR A 284 30.24 2.16 -4.08
N PRO A 285 30.22 3.24 -4.88
CA PRO A 285 31.43 4.03 -5.10
C PRO A 285 32.07 4.27 -3.74
N CYS A 286 33.40 4.18 -3.66
CA CYS A 286 34.15 4.58 -2.49
C CYS A 286 33.95 6.08 -2.26
N VAL A 287 32.77 6.49 -1.80
CA VAL A 287 32.53 7.76 -1.14
C VAL A 287 33.49 7.72 0.04
N LYS A 288 34.39 8.72 0.08
CA LYS A 288 35.61 8.77 0.89
C LYS A 288 35.38 8.70 2.42
N SER A 289 34.18 8.37 2.89
CA SER A 289 33.78 8.40 4.29
C SER A 289 32.66 7.36 4.57
N PRO A 290 33.02 6.14 5.00
CA PRO A 290 32.07 5.09 5.40
C PRO A 290 31.09 5.52 6.50
N GLU A 291 31.49 6.50 7.31
CA GLU A 291 30.70 7.11 8.38
C GLU A 291 29.50 7.94 7.91
N LEU A 292 29.49 8.38 6.65
CA LEU A 292 28.38 9.15 6.06
C LEU A 292 27.20 8.30 5.64
N ARG A 293 27.28 6.97 5.79
CA ARG A 293 26.25 6.04 5.31
C ARG A 293 25.12 5.78 6.30
N ALA A 294 25.31 6.11 7.58
CA ALA A 294 24.30 5.94 8.63
C ALA A 294 23.27 7.07 8.56
N LEU A 295 22.09 6.85 9.15
CA LEU A 295 21.01 7.84 9.25
C LEU A 295 21.33 8.94 10.29
N LYS A 296 22.52 9.55 10.22
CA LYS A 296 23.01 10.56 11.17
C LYS A 296 22.19 11.84 11.18
N ASN A 297 21.44 12.11 10.10
CA ASN A 297 20.53 13.24 10.03
C ASN A 297 19.30 13.05 10.92
N ILE A 298 18.95 11.81 11.30
CA ILE A 298 17.87 11.55 12.24
C ILE A 298 18.42 11.75 13.64
N LEU A 299 18.07 12.87 14.27
CA LEU A 299 18.52 13.20 15.63
C LEU A 299 17.73 12.45 16.68
N ALA A 300 16.42 12.27 16.44
CA ALA A 300 15.55 11.55 17.35
C ALA A 300 14.38 10.89 16.61
N LEU A 301 14.01 9.72 17.10
CA LEU A 301 12.79 9.01 16.76
C LEU A 301 12.03 8.81 18.07
N TYR A 302 10.84 9.37 18.17
CA TYR A 302 9.92 9.17 19.28
C TYR A 302 8.71 8.40 18.78
N ILE A 303 8.24 7.46 19.59
CA ILE A 303 7.04 6.70 19.29
C ILE A 303 6.05 6.79 20.44
N ARG A 304 4.80 6.57 20.11
CA ARG A 304 3.75 6.25 21.05
C ARG A 304 3.27 4.84 20.76
N LYS A 305 3.20 3.96 21.77
CA LYS A 305 2.83 2.55 21.58
C LYS A 305 1.31 2.30 21.58
N ASP A 306 0.53 3.22 22.11
CA ASP A 306 -0.91 3.10 22.33
C ASP A 306 -1.58 4.49 22.25
N ASN A 307 -2.79 4.64 22.79
CA ASN A 307 -3.45 5.94 22.90
C ASN A 307 -2.99 6.77 24.12
N SER A 308 -1.84 6.43 24.75
CA SER A 308 -1.31 7.21 25.87
C SER A 308 -0.83 8.59 25.45
N LYS A 309 -0.46 9.45 26.41
CA LYS A 309 0.18 10.73 26.09
C LYS A 309 1.71 10.65 26.14
N GLN A 310 2.28 9.47 26.39
CA GLN A 310 3.71 9.31 26.62
C GLN A 310 4.44 9.00 25.32
N TRP A 311 5.49 9.77 25.05
CA TRP A 311 6.41 9.57 23.94
C TRP A 311 7.67 8.85 24.45
N GLU A 312 8.03 7.74 23.81
CA GLU A 312 9.25 6.98 24.09
C GLU A 312 10.28 7.25 23.00
N LYS A 313 11.50 7.65 23.40
CA LYS A 313 12.60 7.82 22.45
C LYS A 313 13.20 6.45 22.08
N ILE A 314 13.22 6.14 20.78
CA ILE A 314 13.78 4.91 20.24
C ILE A 314 15.15 5.17 19.64
N GLN A 315 16.13 4.38 20.08
CA GLN A 315 17.47 4.43 19.52
C GLN A 315 17.54 3.68 18.19
N ILE A 316 17.83 4.40 17.11
CA ILE A 316 18.09 3.79 15.80
C ILE A 316 19.47 3.13 15.84
N PRO A 317 19.60 1.84 15.50
CA PRO A 317 20.90 1.19 15.44
C PRO A 317 21.81 1.84 14.40
N SER A 318 23.06 2.15 14.75
CA SER A 318 24.04 2.80 13.85
C SER A 318 24.35 2.02 12.56
N SER A 319 24.07 0.72 12.55
CA SER A 319 24.21 -0.13 11.36
C SER A 319 23.09 0.03 10.33
N VAL A 320 22.00 0.71 10.68
CA VAL A 320 20.84 0.93 9.79
C VAL A 320 21.10 2.13 8.88
N ARG A 321 20.79 1.95 7.59
CA ARG A 321 20.90 2.97 6.54
C ARG A 321 19.55 3.37 5.95
N SER A 322 18.49 2.66 6.31
CA SER A 322 17.13 3.01 5.93
C SER A 322 16.16 2.60 7.02
N ILE A 323 15.20 3.45 7.32
CA ILE A 323 14.03 3.11 8.14
C ILE A 323 12.84 3.01 7.21
N VAL A 324 12.03 1.99 7.42
CA VAL A 324 10.74 1.80 6.79
C VAL A 324 9.70 1.72 7.90
N ILE A 325 8.62 2.47 7.73
CA ILE A 325 7.46 2.56 8.58
C ILE A 325 6.33 1.95 7.75
N LEU A 326 5.87 0.77 8.12
CA LEU A 326 5.00 -0.07 7.32
C LEU A 326 3.64 -0.22 8.03
N ASN A 327 2.56 -0.01 7.28
CA ASN A 327 1.18 -0.24 7.73
C ASN A 327 0.68 -1.64 7.37
N LEU A 328 1.27 -2.28 6.36
CA LEU A 328 0.87 -3.61 5.91
C LEU A 328 1.63 -4.73 6.63
N ASP A 329 1.11 -5.94 6.53
CA ASP A 329 1.78 -7.17 6.96
C ASP A 329 2.94 -7.58 6.02
N CYS A 330 3.01 -7.00 4.82
CA CYS A 330 3.99 -7.34 3.80
C CYS A 330 4.58 -6.11 3.08
N TYR A 331 5.79 -6.27 2.53
CA TYR A 331 6.56 -5.24 1.87
C TYR A 331 7.31 -5.80 0.65
N GLY A 332 7.59 -4.95 -0.35
CA GLY A 332 8.56 -5.27 -1.40
C GLY A 332 8.15 -6.41 -2.34
N GLY A 333 6.85 -6.57 -2.60
CA GLY A 333 6.29 -7.62 -3.44
C GLY A 333 5.73 -8.82 -2.66
N GLY A 334 5.21 -8.58 -1.45
CA GLY A 334 4.57 -9.60 -0.61
C GLY A 334 5.48 -10.30 0.38
N ARG A 335 6.60 -9.69 0.77
CA ARG A 335 7.55 -10.29 1.71
C ARG A 335 7.26 -9.84 3.12
N HIS A 336 7.43 -10.72 4.09
CA HIS A 336 7.34 -10.38 5.51
C HIS A 336 8.75 -10.00 5.99
N PRO A 337 9.06 -8.72 6.24
CA PRO A 337 10.44 -8.30 6.46
C PRO A 337 11.08 -8.95 7.68
N TRP A 338 10.31 -9.29 8.71
CA TRP A 338 10.75 -9.99 9.91
C TRP A 338 10.34 -11.48 9.95
N GLY A 339 9.83 -12.02 8.84
CA GLY A 339 9.36 -13.40 8.75
C GLY A 339 8.18 -13.68 9.67
N HIS A 340 8.11 -14.90 10.20
CA HIS A 340 7.13 -15.34 11.19
C HIS A 340 7.81 -15.46 12.55
N PRO A 341 7.83 -14.38 13.36
CA PRO A 341 8.47 -14.41 14.66
C PRO A 341 7.78 -15.43 15.57
N MET A 342 8.57 -16.17 16.34
CA MET A 342 8.03 -17.08 17.35
C MET A 342 7.26 -16.29 18.43
N PRO A 343 6.19 -16.85 19.02
CA PRO A 343 5.42 -16.17 20.06
C PRO A 343 6.28 -15.64 21.21
N GLU A 344 7.32 -16.37 21.63
CA GLU A 344 8.21 -15.95 22.72
C GLU A 344 9.04 -14.70 22.35
N TYR A 345 9.36 -14.53 21.06
CA TYR A 345 10.04 -13.32 20.58
C TYR A 345 9.11 -12.11 20.65
N LEU A 346 7.85 -12.28 20.25
CA LEU A 346 6.81 -11.26 20.31
C LEU A 346 6.57 -10.82 21.76
N GLU A 347 6.39 -11.78 22.68
CA GLU A 347 6.23 -11.48 24.11
C GLU A 347 7.44 -10.74 24.69
N LYS A 348 8.66 -11.23 24.42
CA LYS A 348 9.90 -10.60 24.91
C LYS A 348 10.09 -9.18 24.39
N LYS A 349 9.62 -8.90 23.18
CA LYS A 349 9.67 -7.56 22.58
C LYS A 349 8.44 -6.71 22.86
N SER A 350 7.42 -7.30 23.48
CA SER A 350 6.10 -6.70 23.63
C SER A 350 5.54 -6.24 22.27
N PHE A 351 5.70 -7.10 21.25
CA PHE A 351 5.18 -6.89 19.91
C PHE A 351 3.96 -7.76 19.65
N PHE A 352 3.09 -7.29 18.77
CA PHE A 352 1.93 -8.03 18.25
C PHE A 352 2.20 -8.53 16.82
N GLU A 353 1.40 -9.47 16.34
CA GLU A 353 1.42 -9.83 14.93
C GLU A 353 0.89 -8.66 14.10
N ALA A 354 1.59 -8.31 13.02
CA ALA A 354 1.25 -7.16 12.20
C ALA A 354 -0.11 -7.35 11.53
N GLN A 355 -0.99 -6.36 11.69
CA GLN A 355 -2.28 -6.32 11.02
C GLN A 355 -2.46 -4.99 10.30
N VAL A 356 -3.36 -4.96 9.32
CA VAL A 356 -3.62 -3.75 8.51
C VAL A 356 -4.59 -2.78 9.20
N ASP A 357 -5.19 -3.16 10.33
CA ASP A 357 -6.27 -2.46 11.01
C ASP A 357 -6.16 -2.42 12.55
N ASP A 358 -4.98 -2.73 13.09
CA ASP A 358 -4.70 -2.78 14.53
C ASP A 358 -4.38 -1.41 15.17
N GLY A 359 -4.22 -0.37 14.35
CA GLY A 359 -3.81 0.96 14.79
C GLY A 359 -2.33 1.08 15.10
N LEU A 360 -1.48 0.19 14.60
CA LEU A 360 -0.04 0.19 14.79
C LEU A 360 0.71 0.26 13.46
N LEU A 361 1.88 0.90 13.48
CA LEU A 361 2.86 0.92 12.42
C LEU A 361 4.06 0.07 12.81
N GLU A 362 4.56 -0.69 11.85
CA GLU A 362 5.76 -1.50 11.97
C GLU A 362 6.99 -0.70 11.55
N ILE A 363 7.93 -0.49 12.48
CA ILE A 363 9.17 0.22 12.21
C ILE A 363 10.29 -0.79 12.07
N PHE A 364 10.93 -0.85 10.90
CA PHE A 364 12.09 -1.72 10.67
C PHE A 364 13.23 -1.03 9.92
N GLY A 365 14.42 -1.60 10.07
CA GLY A 365 15.66 -1.06 9.53
C GLY A 365 16.35 -1.97 8.51
N LEU A 366 16.87 -1.38 7.44
CA LEU A 366 17.71 -2.02 6.43
C LEU A 366 19.16 -1.54 6.54
N LYS A 367 20.13 -2.48 6.60
CA LYS A 367 21.54 -2.17 6.86
C LYS A 367 22.35 -1.72 5.64
N HIS A 368 22.11 -2.32 4.49
CA HIS A 368 22.79 -1.99 3.22
C HIS A 368 22.06 -2.68 2.07
N GLY A 369 22.46 -2.38 0.83
CA GLY A 369 21.84 -2.92 -0.39
C GLY A 369 21.68 -4.43 -0.39
N TRP A 370 22.75 -5.18 -0.11
CA TRP A 370 22.68 -6.65 -0.01
C TRP A 370 21.73 -7.15 1.07
N HIS A 371 21.70 -6.50 2.24
CA HIS A 371 20.80 -6.89 3.31
C HIS A 371 19.35 -6.67 2.88
N ALA A 372 19.06 -5.52 2.25
CA ALA A 372 17.75 -5.27 1.65
C ALA A 372 17.39 -6.34 0.61
N SER A 373 18.28 -6.64 -0.34
CA SER A 373 18.05 -7.67 -1.35
C SER A 373 17.78 -9.05 -0.74
N PHE A 374 18.55 -9.47 0.27
CA PHE A 374 18.35 -10.76 0.96
C PHE A 374 17.07 -10.80 1.77
N VAL A 375 16.63 -9.67 2.34
CA VAL A 375 15.29 -9.54 2.95
C VAL A 375 14.20 -9.71 1.89
N MET A 376 14.34 -9.08 0.71
CA MET A 376 13.35 -9.19 -0.38
C MET A 376 13.27 -10.61 -0.98
N VAL A 377 14.29 -11.44 -0.78
CA VAL A 377 14.29 -12.86 -1.19
C VAL A 377 14.13 -13.83 -0.01
N GLU A 378 13.74 -13.35 1.17
CA GLU A 378 13.45 -14.16 2.37
C GLU A 378 14.63 -15.03 2.86
N LEU A 379 15.86 -14.67 2.51
CA LEU A 379 17.05 -15.38 3.00
C LEU A 379 17.44 -14.93 4.41
N ILE A 380 17.10 -13.69 4.78
CA ILE A 380 17.34 -13.11 6.10
C ILE A 380 16.19 -12.17 6.48
N SER A 381 16.08 -11.86 7.76
CA SER A 381 15.11 -10.88 8.27
C SER A 381 15.72 -9.48 8.40
N ALA A 382 14.87 -8.47 8.19
CA ALA A 382 15.15 -7.09 8.54
C ALA A 382 15.25 -6.89 10.05
N LYS A 383 15.82 -5.77 10.46
CA LYS A 383 15.86 -5.42 11.88
C LYS A 383 14.52 -4.79 12.28
N HIS A 384 13.63 -5.55 12.92
CA HIS A 384 12.41 -5.01 13.53
C HIS A 384 12.78 -4.14 14.74
N ILE A 385 12.42 -2.85 14.69
CA ILE A 385 12.86 -1.81 15.63
C ILE A 385 11.78 -1.59 16.69
N ALA A 386 10.55 -1.31 16.28
CA ALA A 386 9.43 -0.99 17.17
C ALA A 386 8.08 -1.10 16.46
N GLN A 387 7.00 -1.12 17.26
CA GLN A 387 5.61 -0.90 16.84
C GLN A 387 5.10 0.41 17.45
N ALA A 388 4.33 1.18 16.69
CA ALA A 388 3.90 2.51 17.12
C ALA A 388 2.50 2.90 16.63
N ALA A 389 1.67 3.44 17.52
CA ALA A 389 0.40 4.09 17.21
C ALA A 389 0.54 5.57 16.80
N ALA A 390 1.72 6.18 16.99
CA ALA A 390 2.11 7.46 16.42
C ALA A 390 3.63 7.62 16.44
N ILE A 391 4.17 8.42 15.51
CA ILE A 391 5.62 8.62 15.35
C ILE A 391 5.93 10.11 15.26
N LYS A 392 7.00 10.53 15.94
CA LYS A 392 7.63 11.84 15.79
C LYS A 392 9.09 11.64 15.42
N LEU A 393 9.55 12.34 14.40
CA LEU A 393 10.90 12.26 13.90
C LEU A 393 11.49 13.66 13.79
N GLU A 394 12.72 13.79 14.28
CA GLU A 394 13.50 15.01 14.13
C GLU A 394 14.67 14.76 13.18
N LEU A 395 14.74 15.56 12.12
CA LEU A 395 15.78 15.52 11.11
C LEU A 395 16.55 16.83 11.11
N ARG A 396 17.89 16.78 11.05
CA ARG A 396 18.71 17.97 10.86
C ARG A 396 19.76 17.74 9.79
N GLY A 397 20.04 18.78 9.02
CA GLY A 397 21.11 18.78 8.05
C GLY A 397 22.48 18.82 8.74
N GLY A 398 23.52 18.45 8.00
CA GLY A 398 24.89 18.44 8.48
C GLY A 398 25.82 18.20 7.29
N ASP A 399 26.52 17.08 7.30
CA ASP A 399 27.29 16.62 6.14
C ASP A 399 26.38 16.39 4.91
N TRP A 400 25.12 16.05 5.16
CA TRP A 400 24.07 15.94 4.16
C TRP A 400 23.06 17.08 4.31
N ASN A 401 22.73 17.74 3.21
CA ASN A 401 21.71 18.79 3.14
C ASN A 401 20.40 18.31 2.50
N LYS A 402 20.28 17.00 2.23
CA LYS A 402 19.09 16.36 1.65
C LYS A 402 18.91 14.97 2.22
N ALA A 403 17.68 14.58 2.53
CA ALA A 403 17.28 13.21 2.80
C ALA A 403 16.46 12.66 1.63
N TYR A 404 16.64 11.38 1.32
CA TYR A 404 15.72 10.66 0.43
C TYR A 404 14.57 10.13 1.27
N MET A 405 13.36 10.44 0.83
CA MET A 405 12.11 9.99 1.45
C MET A 405 11.21 9.37 0.40
N GLN A 406 10.31 8.50 0.83
CA GLN A 406 9.35 7.83 -0.03
C GLN A 406 8.07 7.55 0.74
N MET A 407 6.95 7.70 0.05
CA MET A 407 5.62 7.42 0.58
C MET A 407 4.84 6.67 -0.50
N ASP A 408 4.33 5.48 -0.19
CA ASP A 408 3.53 4.64 -1.09
C ASP A 408 4.08 4.50 -2.53
N GLY A 409 5.40 4.36 -2.66
CA GLY A 409 6.05 4.21 -3.97
C GLY A 409 6.47 5.52 -4.65
N GLU A 410 6.15 6.68 -4.06
CA GLU A 410 6.50 8.01 -4.56
C GLU A 410 7.69 8.61 -3.81
N PRO A 411 8.90 8.62 -4.41
CA PRO A 411 10.10 9.12 -3.76
C PRO A 411 10.37 10.60 -4.05
N TRP A 412 10.93 11.33 -3.08
CA TRP A 412 11.42 12.70 -3.26
C TRP A 412 12.71 12.96 -2.47
N LYS A 413 13.29 14.14 -2.69
CA LYS A 413 14.47 14.63 -1.97
C LYS A 413 14.04 15.73 -1.01
N GLN A 414 13.95 15.41 0.26
CA GLN A 414 13.65 16.36 1.32
C GLN A 414 14.88 17.24 1.61
N PRO A 415 14.83 18.57 1.39
CA PRO A 415 15.90 19.47 1.80
C PRO A 415 16.01 19.52 3.32
N LEU A 416 17.24 19.57 3.84
CA LEU A 416 17.55 19.67 5.25
C LEU A 416 18.50 20.85 5.49
N LYS A 417 18.22 21.64 6.52
CA LYS A 417 19.05 22.78 6.93
C LYS A 417 19.92 22.39 8.13
N ARG A 418 21.10 22.98 8.23
CA ARG A 418 22.02 22.74 9.34
C ARG A 418 21.55 23.42 10.62
N ASP A 419 20.95 24.60 10.47
CA ASP A 419 20.64 25.49 11.58
C ASP A 419 19.25 25.21 12.18
N TYR A 420 18.35 24.58 11.43
CA TYR A 420 16.97 24.29 11.84
C TYR A 420 16.61 22.83 11.57
N SER A 421 15.87 22.23 12.51
CA SER A 421 15.32 20.88 12.35
C SER A 421 14.12 20.87 11.42
N THR A 422 13.97 19.77 10.69
CA THR A 422 12.74 19.34 10.04
C THR A 422 12.07 18.33 10.96
N PHE A 423 10.85 18.62 11.37
CA PHE A 423 10.04 17.74 12.19
C PHE A 423 9.04 17.00 11.31
N MET A 424 8.85 15.72 11.61
CA MET A 424 7.85 14.90 10.94
C MET A 424 7.01 14.21 12.01
N LYS A 425 5.70 14.23 11.81
CA LYS A 425 4.72 13.59 12.66
C LYS A 425 3.89 12.63 11.82
N ILE A 426 3.65 11.43 12.34
CA ILE A 426 2.80 10.42 11.72
C ILE A 426 1.75 10.00 12.73
N GLU A 427 0.48 10.19 12.38
CA GLU A 427 -0.66 9.90 13.24
C GLU A 427 -1.73 9.13 12.47
N ARG A 428 -2.44 8.25 13.16
CA ARG A 428 -3.53 7.47 12.56
C ARG A 428 -4.67 8.40 12.14
N VAL A 429 -5.15 8.24 10.92
CA VAL A 429 -6.37 8.88 10.46
C VAL A 429 -7.57 8.24 11.19
N PRO A 430 -8.54 9.01 11.72
CA PRO A 430 -9.65 8.44 12.49
C PRO A 430 -10.53 7.44 11.73
N PHE A 431 -10.52 7.51 10.40
CA PHE A 431 -11.32 6.67 9.52
C PHE A 431 -10.49 5.55 8.90
N GLN A 432 -11.06 4.35 8.88
CA GLN A 432 -10.47 3.18 8.23
C GLN A 432 -11.09 2.95 6.86
N SER A 433 -10.25 2.78 5.85
CA SER A 433 -10.68 2.44 4.50
C SER A 433 -11.35 1.07 4.46
N ARG A 434 -12.40 0.94 3.64
CA ARG A 434 -13.14 -0.31 3.42
C ARG A 434 -12.55 -1.06 2.23
N MET A 435 -11.92 -2.20 2.49
CA MET A 435 -11.23 -3.01 1.48
C MET A 435 -11.92 -4.34 1.28
N ILE A 436 -12.01 -4.86 0.06
CA ILE A 436 -12.65 -6.15 -0.21
C ILE A 436 -11.61 -7.26 -0.07
N SER A 437 -11.93 -8.33 0.66
CA SER A 437 -11.10 -9.53 0.74
C SER A 437 -11.01 -10.22 -0.63
N GLY A 438 -9.82 -10.62 -1.05
CA GLY A 438 -9.59 -11.53 -2.17
C GLY A 438 -9.58 -13.01 -1.78
N LYS A 439 -9.52 -13.30 -0.46
CA LYS A 439 -9.59 -14.65 0.12
C LYS A 439 -11.02 -15.15 0.18
#